data_AF-A0A6J8AN59-F1
#
_entry.id   AF-A0A6J8AN59-F1
#
_cell.length_a   1.000
_cell.length_b   1.000
_cell.length_c   1.000
_cell.angle_alpha   90.00
_cell.angle_beta   90.00
_cell.angle_gamma   90.00
#
_symmetry.space_group_name_H-M   'P 1'
#
loop_
_entity.id
_entity.type
_entity.pdbx_description
1 polymer ?
#
loop_
_entity_poly.entity_id
_entity_poly.type
_entity_poly.pdbx_seq_one_letter_code
_entity_poly.pdbx_strand_id
1 'polypeptide(L)'
;MQLRNCIACKTNLKKAELEESIIQDILRLTFGTIDKKSQTPRHHKEIGLKAGIQIYGTGDRQWMFVVCDGLPFGLCKEVIAQTLRCRTCDRSEDSFHGQDQFLQHHNNCHSEIPYTEKCQLKEFQWVILRPGNGHIEMNMMKSFTSLNWDVFMDELAKLMGFCSENAQKAAKNCTDNHKDWTIIETAYEGK
;
A
#
# COMPACT_ATOMS: atom_id res chain seq x y z
N MET A 1 -10.93 -41.70 -26.47
CA MET A 1 -9.92 -40.99 -27.29
C MET A 1 -10.63 -40.26 -28.42
N GLN A 2 -10.90 -38.96 -28.26
CA GLN A 2 -11.18 -38.03 -29.36
C GLN A 2 -10.94 -36.61 -28.83
N LEU A 3 -9.75 -36.09 -29.11
CA LEU A 3 -9.42 -34.67 -29.09
C LEU A 3 -9.81 -34.11 -30.46
N ARG A 4 -10.59 -33.02 -30.50
CA ARG A 4 -10.37 -31.87 -31.40
C ARG A 4 -11.40 -30.75 -31.23
N ASN A 5 -10.85 -29.54 -31.24
CA ASN A 5 -11.44 -28.25 -31.65
C ASN A 5 -12.16 -27.38 -30.60
N CYS A 6 -11.37 -26.62 -29.83
CA CYS A 6 -11.79 -25.30 -29.34
C CYS A 6 -10.69 -24.28 -29.64
N ILE A 7 -10.83 -23.57 -30.77
CA ILE A 7 -9.92 -22.51 -31.23
C ILE A 7 -10.67 -21.18 -31.46
N ALA A 8 -12.00 -21.17 -31.63
CA ALA A 8 -12.77 -19.93 -31.89
C ALA A 8 -13.40 -19.26 -30.65
N CYS A 9 -13.60 -19.96 -29.52
CA CYS A 9 -13.92 -19.30 -28.23
C CYS A 9 -12.67 -18.75 -27.52
N LYS A 10 -11.48 -19.03 -28.06
CA LYS A 10 -10.19 -18.65 -27.48
C LYS A 10 -9.70 -17.25 -27.88
N THR A 11 -10.44 -16.50 -28.69
CA THR A 11 -9.95 -15.23 -29.27
C THR A 11 -10.77 -13.99 -28.96
N ASN A 12 -12.03 -14.10 -28.49
CA ASN A 12 -12.83 -12.92 -28.08
C ASN A 12 -13.10 -12.79 -26.57
N LEU A 13 -12.89 -13.83 -25.76
CA LEU A 13 -12.90 -13.74 -24.29
C LEU A 13 -11.56 -13.20 -23.74
N LYS A 14 -10.45 -13.47 -24.45
CA LYS A 14 -9.10 -13.01 -24.09
C LYS A 14 -8.85 -11.50 -24.30
N LYS A 15 -9.81 -10.76 -24.87
CA LYS A 15 -9.68 -9.32 -25.11
C LYS A 15 -10.47 -8.48 -24.10
N ALA A 16 -11.51 -9.04 -23.46
CA ALA A 16 -12.29 -8.36 -22.41
C ALA A 16 -11.77 -8.66 -20.98
N GLU A 17 -11.30 -9.89 -20.72
CA GLU A 17 -10.70 -10.26 -19.41
C GLU A 17 -9.29 -9.68 -19.22
N LEU A 18 -8.63 -9.28 -20.31
CA LEU A 18 -7.32 -8.63 -20.32
C LEU A 18 -7.44 -7.09 -20.22
N GLU A 19 -8.61 -6.51 -20.49
CA GLU A 19 -8.86 -5.06 -20.48
C GLU A 19 -9.42 -4.54 -19.13
N GLU A 20 -10.17 -5.31 -18.35
CA GLU A 20 -10.51 -4.98 -16.94
C GLU A 20 -9.28 -5.16 -16.01
N SER A 21 -8.46 -6.15 -16.36
CA SER A 21 -7.16 -6.46 -15.80
C SER A 21 -6.12 -5.35 -15.96
N ILE A 22 -6.37 -4.25 -16.69
CA ILE A 22 -5.46 -3.08 -16.87
C ILE A 22 -6.03 -1.80 -16.19
N ILE A 23 -7.29 -1.83 -15.76
CA ILE A 23 -8.05 -0.66 -15.26
C ILE A 23 -8.07 -0.58 -13.72
N GLN A 24 -8.16 -1.70 -12.99
CA GLN A 24 -7.91 -1.79 -11.54
C GLN A 24 -6.45 -1.63 -11.18
N ASP A 25 -5.67 -2.35 -11.99
CA ASP A 25 -4.31 -2.12 -12.37
C ASP A 25 -4.03 -0.63 -12.17
N ILE A 26 -4.39 0.30 -13.08
CA ILE A 26 -4.53 1.78 -13.00
C ILE A 26 -5.18 2.50 -11.78
N LEU A 27 -5.52 1.88 -10.65
CA LEU A 27 -5.60 2.70 -9.41
C LEU A 27 -4.18 3.12 -8.96
N ARG A 28 -3.18 2.57 -9.70
CA ARG A 28 -1.74 2.84 -9.74
C ARG A 28 -1.38 4.31 -9.82
N LEU A 29 -0.08 4.43 -9.72
CA LEU A 29 0.77 5.58 -9.68
C LEU A 29 0.84 6.14 -8.28
N THR A 30 -0.20 6.67 -7.64
CA THR A 30 0.19 7.52 -6.49
C THR A 30 -0.83 7.99 -5.48
N PHE A 31 -2.16 7.78 -5.57
CA PHE A 31 -3.02 8.89 -5.13
C PHE A 31 -2.68 10.13 -5.98
N GLY A 32 -2.85 10.03 -7.31
CA GLY A 32 -2.33 11.01 -8.27
C GLY A 32 -2.61 12.45 -7.83
N THR A 33 -1.54 13.20 -7.52
CA THR A 33 -1.50 14.54 -6.93
C THR A 33 -2.14 14.68 -5.54
N ILE A 34 -1.29 14.70 -4.51
CA ILE A 34 -1.61 15.13 -3.15
C ILE A 34 -2.06 16.60 -3.21
N ASP A 35 -3.36 16.84 -3.29
CA ASP A 35 -3.96 18.01 -2.67
C ASP A 35 -4.49 17.56 -1.31
N LYS A 36 -3.98 18.16 -0.22
CA LYS A 36 -4.32 17.82 1.17
C LYS A 36 -5.81 18.06 1.50
N LYS A 37 -6.62 18.47 0.52
CA LYS A 37 -8.01 18.91 0.68
C LYS A 37 -9.07 17.97 0.10
N SER A 38 -8.74 16.90 -0.62
CA SER A 38 -9.74 16.22 -1.48
C SER A 38 -9.84 14.69 -1.43
N GLN A 39 -9.31 13.99 -0.41
CA GLN A 39 -9.59 12.54 -0.30
C GLN A 39 -10.89 12.28 0.46
N THR A 40 -11.94 11.92 -0.29
CA THR A 40 -13.18 11.40 0.29
C THR A 40 -13.12 9.88 0.46
N PRO A 41 -13.60 9.32 1.59
CA PRO A 41 -13.69 7.87 1.85
C PRO A 41 -14.48 7.04 0.82
N ARG A 42 -15.17 7.70 -0.13
CA ARG A 42 -16.05 7.13 -1.16
C ARG A 42 -15.36 6.10 -2.06
N HIS A 43 -14.14 6.38 -2.52
CA HIS A 43 -13.50 5.60 -3.59
C HIS A 43 -13.13 4.17 -3.15
N HIS A 44 -12.72 4.01 -1.89
CA HIS A 44 -12.21 2.75 -1.35
C HIS A 44 -13.30 1.72 -1.06
N LYS A 45 -14.51 2.18 -0.68
CA LYS A 45 -15.67 1.32 -0.39
C LYS A 45 -16.26 0.70 -1.66
N GLU A 46 -16.37 1.49 -2.73
CA GLU A 46 -16.87 0.98 -4.01
C GLU A 46 -16.01 -0.16 -4.54
N ILE A 47 -14.69 -0.08 -4.37
CA ILE A 47 -13.75 -1.11 -4.80
C ILE A 47 -14.03 -2.43 -4.06
N GLY A 48 -14.19 -2.39 -2.73
CA GLY A 48 -14.51 -3.58 -1.94
C GLY A 48 -15.86 -4.19 -2.30
N LEU A 49 -16.89 -3.36 -2.51
CA LEU A 49 -18.22 -3.83 -2.92
C LEU A 49 -18.23 -4.40 -4.35
N LYS A 50 -17.54 -3.74 -5.30
CA LYS A 50 -17.37 -4.22 -6.68
C LYS A 50 -16.59 -5.54 -6.71
N ALA A 51 -15.63 -5.72 -5.81
CA ALA A 51 -14.89 -6.97 -5.61
C ALA A 51 -15.67 -8.05 -4.83
N GLY A 52 -16.93 -7.79 -4.46
CA GLY A 52 -17.78 -8.75 -3.75
C GLY A 52 -17.40 -8.99 -2.28
N ILE A 53 -16.58 -8.11 -1.67
CA ILE A 53 -16.08 -8.30 -0.32
C ILE A 53 -17.17 -8.05 0.72
N GLN A 54 -17.44 -9.08 1.51
CA GLN A 54 -18.37 -9.01 2.63
C GLN A 54 -17.65 -8.50 3.89
N ILE A 55 -17.93 -7.24 4.22
CA ILE A 55 -17.23 -6.51 5.28
C ILE A 55 -17.79 -6.85 6.68
N TYR A 56 -19.11 -7.07 6.77
CA TYR A 56 -19.85 -7.40 8.02
C TYR A 56 -21.19 -8.10 7.71
N GLY A 57 -21.47 -9.25 8.38
CA GLY A 57 -22.72 -10.03 8.26
C GLY A 57 -22.68 -11.33 9.09
N THR A 58 -23.73 -12.15 9.04
CA THR A 58 -23.86 -13.45 9.73
C THR A 58 -22.99 -14.58 9.14
N GLY A 59 -22.13 -14.26 8.16
CA GLY A 59 -21.16 -15.18 7.56
C GLY A 59 -19.72 -14.83 7.90
N ASP A 60 -18.78 -15.57 7.31
CA ASP A 60 -17.35 -15.33 7.53
C ASP A 60 -16.90 -14.00 6.93
N ARG A 61 -16.16 -13.23 7.73
CA ARG A 61 -15.55 -11.98 7.30
C ARG A 61 -14.56 -12.25 6.16
N GLN A 62 -14.72 -11.52 5.06
CA GLN A 62 -13.77 -11.58 3.95
C GLN A 62 -12.64 -10.56 4.14
N TRP A 63 -11.40 -11.00 3.89
CA TRP A 63 -10.20 -10.19 4.04
C TRP A 63 -9.63 -9.80 2.67
N MET A 64 -9.10 -8.59 2.57
CA MET A 64 -8.35 -8.14 1.39
C MET A 64 -6.87 -8.05 1.73
N PHE A 65 -6.03 -8.71 0.96
CA PHE A 65 -4.59 -8.54 1.05
C PHE A 65 -4.15 -7.46 0.06
N VAL A 66 -3.48 -6.44 0.55
CA VAL A 66 -2.86 -5.39 -0.27
C VAL A 66 -1.36 -5.49 -0.09
N VAL A 67 -0.66 -5.70 -1.19
CA VAL A 67 0.80 -5.75 -1.22
C VAL A 67 1.29 -4.54 -1.99
N CYS A 68 2.01 -3.65 -1.32
CA CYS A 68 2.61 -2.48 -1.94
C CYS A 68 3.84 -2.03 -1.17
N ASP A 69 4.67 -1.21 -1.81
CA ASP A 69 5.95 -0.74 -1.30
C ASP A 69 6.01 0.79 -1.30
N GLY A 70 6.84 1.35 -0.42
CA GLY A 70 7.22 2.76 -0.44
C GLY A 70 6.11 3.70 0.04
N LEU A 71 5.99 4.85 -0.64
CA LEU A 71 4.98 5.84 -0.32
C LEU A 71 3.54 5.28 -0.35
N PRO A 72 3.12 4.46 -1.34
CA PRO A 72 1.84 3.77 -1.30
C PRO A 72 1.60 2.98 0.00
N PHE A 73 2.59 2.24 0.49
CA PHE A 73 2.47 1.47 1.74
C PHE A 73 2.24 2.39 2.95
N GLY A 74 3.02 3.48 3.05
CA GLY A 74 2.87 4.47 4.12
C GLY A 74 1.47 5.10 4.15
N LEU A 75 0.98 5.52 2.98
CA LEU A 75 -0.33 6.14 2.84
C LEU A 75 -1.47 5.15 3.14
N CYS A 76 -1.40 3.92 2.63
CA CYS A 76 -2.38 2.88 2.97
C CYS A 76 -2.41 2.61 4.48
N LYS A 77 -1.25 2.57 5.14
CA LYS A 77 -1.16 2.39 6.59
C LYS A 77 -1.86 3.51 7.35
N GLU A 78 -1.66 4.77 6.94
CA GLU A 78 -2.30 5.92 7.56
C GLU A 78 -3.83 5.91 7.36
N VAL A 79 -4.29 5.67 6.12
CA VAL A 79 -5.72 5.57 5.80
C VAL A 79 -6.39 4.47 6.63
N ILE A 80 -5.77 3.29 6.73
CA ILE A 80 -6.29 2.17 7.54
C ILE A 80 -6.37 2.55 9.02
N ALA A 81 -5.36 3.25 9.54
CA ALA A 81 -5.29 3.61 10.95
C ALA A 81 -6.27 4.72 11.34
N GLN A 82 -6.48 5.71 10.47
CA GLN A 82 -7.20 6.94 10.80
C GLN A 82 -8.67 6.95 10.35
N THR A 83 -9.07 6.07 9.44
CA THR A 83 -10.46 6.08 8.91
C THR A 83 -11.41 5.37 9.87
N LEU A 84 -12.33 6.15 10.41
CA LEU A 84 -13.45 5.69 11.21
C LEU A 84 -14.75 5.76 10.42
N ARG A 85 -15.67 4.86 10.75
CA ARG A 85 -17.04 4.84 10.25
C ARG A 85 -18.01 4.98 11.42
N CYS A 86 -19.01 5.84 11.24
CA CYS A 86 -20.12 6.00 12.17
C CYS A 86 -21.05 4.78 12.08
N ARG A 87 -21.42 4.23 13.23
CA ARG A 87 -22.39 3.12 13.31
C ARG A 87 -23.84 3.57 13.16
N THR A 88 -24.10 4.81 13.54
CA THR A 88 -25.45 5.37 13.62
C THR A 88 -25.92 5.89 12.27
N CYS A 89 -25.03 6.49 11.49
CA CYS A 89 -25.35 6.81 10.11
C CYS A 89 -25.71 5.53 9.34
N ASP A 90 -26.65 5.69 8.40
CA ASP A 90 -26.73 4.78 7.28
C ASP A 90 -25.35 4.69 6.63
N ARG A 91 -25.03 3.58 5.98
CA ARG A 91 -23.72 3.35 5.33
C ARG A 91 -23.50 4.26 4.11
N SER A 92 -23.92 5.52 4.16
CA SER A 92 -23.72 6.59 3.21
C SER A 92 -22.30 7.15 3.30
N GLU A 93 -21.98 8.00 2.35
CA GLU A 93 -20.64 8.57 2.16
C GLU A 93 -20.23 9.51 3.32
N ASP A 94 -21.20 10.11 3.99
CA ASP A 94 -21.00 11.05 5.08
C ASP A 94 -20.81 10.36 6.44
N SER A 95 -20.74 9.02 6.46
CA SER A 95 -20.52 8.24 7.68
C SER A 95 -19.04 8.03 8.01
N PHE A 96 -18.13 8.46 7.14
CA PHE A 96 -16.69 8.20 7.27
C PHE A 96 -15.93 9.47 7.66
N HIS A 97 -15.11 9.35 8.70
CA HIS A 97 -14.37 10.49 9.23
C HIS A 97 -12.97 10.08 9.66
N GLY A 98 -12.04 11.03 9.57
CA GLY A 98 -10.79 10.93 10.30
C GLY A 98 -11.04 10.95 11.80
N GLN A 99 -10.10 10.42 12.57
CA GLN A 99 -10.18 10.34 14.03
C GLN A 99 -10.49 11.69 14.69
N ASP A 100 -9.87 12.77 14.19
CA ASP A 100 -10.04 14.12 14.74
C ASP A 100 -11.40 14.76 14.40
N GLN A 101 -12.04 14.30 13.32
CA GLN A 101 -13.31 14.86 12.82
C GLN A 101 -14.53 14.08 13.31
N PHE A 102 -14.32 12.87 13.85
CA PHE A 102 -15.41 11.97 14.22
C PHE A 102 -16.29 12.55 15.34
N LEU A 103 -15.68 13.16 16.36
CA LEU A 103 -16.42 13.76 17.47
C LEU A 103 -17.28 14.93 16.99
N GLN A 104 -16.75 15.75 16.09
CA GLN A 104 -17.50 16.86 15.49
C GLN A 104 -18.69 16.35 14.69
N HIS A 105 -18.49 15.32 13.85
CA HIS A 105 -19.58 14.67 13.13
C HIS A 105 -20.65 14.14 14.09
N HIS A 106 -20.26 13.39 15.13
CA HIS A 106 -21.19 12.81 16.09
C HIS A 106 -22.04 13.89 16.76
N ASN A 107 -21.41 14.97 17.23
CA ASN A 107 -22.12 16.07 17.88
C ASN A 107 -23.06 16.81 16.93
N ASN A 108 -22.73 16.90 15.65
CA ASN A 108 -23.55 17.61 14.67
C ASN A 108 -24.71 16.75 14.13
N CYS A 109 -24.48 15.46 13.90
CA CYS A 109 -25.43 14.57 13.22
C CYS A 109 -26.20 13.67 14.19
N HIS A 110 -25.67 13.45 15.40
CA HIS A 110 -26.19 12.50 16.39
C HIS A 110 -26.19 13.10 17.81
N SER A 111 -26.52 14.39 17.94
CA SER A 111 -26.54 15.12 19.22
C SER A 111 -27.43 14.50 20.29
N GLU A 112 -28.49 13.80 19.89
CA GLU A 112 -29.43 13.13 20.79
C GLU A 112 -28.87 11.84 21.39
N ILE A 113 -27.79 11.30 20.83
CA ILE A 113 -27.15 10.06 21.28
C ILE A 113 -25.86 10.41 22.01
N PRO A 114 -25.68 9.99 23.27
CA PRO A 114 -24.41 10.18 23.96
C PRO A 114 -23.25 9.55 23.20
N TYR A 115 -22.18 10.31 23.00
CA TYR A 115 -20.97 9.77 22.37
C TYR A 115 -20.40 8.64 23.22
N THR A 116 -20.17 7.48 22.58
CA THR A 116 -19.46 6.35 23.17
C THR A 116 -18.50 5.77 22.14
N GLU A 117 -17.48 5.02 22.58
CA GLU A 117 -16.57 4.31 21.65
C GLU A 117 -17.30 3.32 20.73
N LYS A 118 -18.53 2.90 21.09
CA LYS A 118 -19.36 2.04 20.25
C LYS A 118 -19.94 2.77 19.04
N CYS A 119 -19.94 4.10 19.02
CA CYS A 119 -20.42 4.90 17.89
C CYS A 119 -19.46 4.80 16.69
N GLN A 120 -18.20 4.47 16.92
CA GLN A 120 -17.16 4.34 15.89
C GLN A 120 -16.88 2.87 15.51
N LEU A 121 -16.47 2.69 14.25
CA LEU A 121 -15.92 1.47 13.69
C LEU A 121 -14.65 1.81 12.92
N LYS A 122 -13.61 1.01 13.04
CA LYS A 122 -12.44 1.14 12.17
C LYS A 122 -12.76 0.49 10.83
N GLU A 123 -12.89 1.30 9.79
CA GLU A 123 -13.47 0.83 8.52
C GLU A 123 -12.62 -0.26 7.87
N PHE A 124 -11.32 -0.01 7.70
CA PHE A 124 -10.44 -0.89 6.93
C PHE A 124 -9.80 -2.01 7.75
N GLN A 125 -10.41 -2.42 8.87
CA GLN A 125 -9.90 -3.55 9.66
C GLN A 125 -9.88 -4.88 8.91
N TRP A 126 -10.52 -4.97 7.74
CA TRP A 126 -10.55 -6.14 6.88
C TRP A 126 -9.43 -6.12 5.82
N VAL A 127 -8.66 -5.04 5.75
CA VAL A 127 -7.50 -4.93 4.87
C VAL A 127 -6.25 -5.36 5.63
N ILE A 128 -5.55 -6.36 5.09
CA ILE A 128 -4.22 -6.79 5.55
C ILE A 128 -3.20 -6.19 4.60
N LEU A 129 -2.54 -5.14 5.08
CA LEU A 129 -1.45 -4.49 4.36
C LEU A 129 -0.13 -5.25 4.59
N ARG A 130 0.53 -5.66 3.51
CA ARG A 130 1.82 -6.34 3.53
C ARG A 130 2.85 -5.53 2.76
N PRO A 131 4.07 -5.35 3.30
CA PRO A 131 5.15 -4.79 2.50
C PRO A 131 5.40 -5.74 1.33
N GLY A 132 5.64 -5.19 0.16
CA GLY A 132 6.10 -5.94 -1.00
C GLY A 132 7.53 -6.44 -0.79
N ASN A 133 7.92 -7.39 -1.66
CA ASN A 133 9.22 -8.03 -1.60
C ASN A 133 10.35 -7.01 -1.77
N GLY A 134 10.13 -5.95 -2.55
CA GLY A 134 11.11 -4.87 -2.76
C GLY A 134 11.45 -4.14 -1.46
N HIS A 135 10.49 -3.88 -0.57
CA HIS A 135 10.80 -3.29 0.74
C HIS A 135 11.62 -4.19 1.64
N ILE A 136 11.37 -5.50 1.62
CA ILE A 136 12.13 -6.45 2.42
C ILE A 136 13.59 -6.45 1.94
N GLU A 137 13.78 -6.51 0.62
CA GLU A 137 15.09 -6.47 -0.03
C GLU A 137 15.84 -5.16 0.26
N MET A 138 15.19 -4.01 0.05
CA MET A 138 15.79 -2.69 0.32
C MET A 138 16.14 -2.51 1.80
N ASN A 139 15.27 -2.93 2.72
CA ASN A 139 15.53 -2.84 4.16
C ASN A 139 16.66 -3.77 4.60
N MET A 140 16.73 -4.97 4.02
CA MET A 140 17.82 -5.91 4.27
C MET A 140 19.15 -5.32 3.80
N MET A 141 19.19 -4.79 2.57
CA MET A 141 20.38 -4.17 2.00
C MET A 141 20.83 -2.98 2.83
N LYS A 142 19.91 -2.07 3.17
CA LYS A 142 20.20 -0.92 4.03
C LYS A 142 20.76 -1.33 5.39
N SER A 143 20.17 -2.37 6.00
CA SER A 143 20.62 -2.89 7.29
C SER A 143 22.02 -3.49 7.17
N PHE A 144 22.26 -4.31 6.15
CA PHE A 144 23.56 -4.91 5.89
C PHE A 144 24.65 -3.86 5.63
N THR A 145 24.40 -2.89 4.75
CA THR A 145 25.32 -1.79 4.45
C THR A 145 25.59 -0.93 5.68
N SER A 146 24.57 -0.62 6.47
CA SER A 146 24.72 0.19 7.69
C SER A 146 25.53 -0.53 8.77
N LEU A 147 25.30 -1.83 8.96
CA LEU A 147 26.03 -2.65 9.93
C LEU A 147 27.50 -2.83 9.57
N ASN A 148 27.81 -2.91 8.28
CA ASN A 148 29.18 -3.10 7.78
C ASN A 148 29.84 -1.78 7.35
N TRP A 149 29.21 -0.64 7.63
CA TRP A 149 29.66 0.67 7.15
C TRP A 149 31.11 0.96 7.53
N ASP A 150 31.38 0.88 8.83
CA ASP A 150 32.70 1.18 9.41
C ASP A 150 33.68 -0.01 9.33
N VAL A 151 33.27 -1.13 8.73
CA VAL A 151 34.11 -2.33 8.59
C VAL A 151 34.81 -2.36 7.24
N PHE A 152 34.06 -2.19 6.16
CA PHE A 152 34.61 -2.22 4.80
C PHE A 152 33.78 -1.45 3.76
N MET A 153 32.52 -1.14 4.06
CA MET A 153 31.61 -0.54 3.06
C MET A 153 31.98 0.90 2.73
N ASP A 154 32.49 1.69 3.69
CA ASP A 154 32.89 3.08 3.41
C ASP A 154 34.09 3.15 2.45
N GLU A 155 35.10 2.29 2.64
CA GLU A 155 36.25 2.15 1.77
C GLU A 155 35.84 1.62 0.40
N LEU A 156 35.01 0.58 0.35
CA LEU A 156 34.48 0.05 -0.91
C LEU A 156 33.72 1.13 -1.68
N ALA A 157 32.83 1.88 -1.01
CA ALA A 157 32.09 2.96 -1.65
C ALA A 157 33.05 4.04 -2.20
N LYS A 158 34.15 4.37 -1.51
CA LYS A 158 35.18 5.29 -2.02
C LYS A 158 35.86 4.72 -3.27
N LEU A 159 36.22 3.44 -3.26
CA LEU A 159 36.83 2.75 -4.41
C LEU A 159 35.91 2.73 -5.63
N MET A 160 34.60 2.63 -5.40
CA MET A 160 33.57 2.70 -6.44
C MET A 160 33.22 4.13 -6.88
N GLY A 161 33.94 5.14 -6.39
CA GLY A 161 33.80 6.53 -6.82
C GLY A 161 32.83 7.39 -6.00
N PHE A 162 32.26 6.87 -4.90
CA PHE A 162 31.43 7.65 -3.98
C PHE A 162 32.30 8.47 -3.02
N CYS A 163 33.10 9.41 -3.52
CA CYS A 163 34.11 10.11 -2.70
C CYS A 163 33.58 11.29 -1.88
N SER A 164 32.42 11.87 -2.25
CA SER A 164 31.85 13.01 -1.53
C SER A 164 31.04 12.58 -0.31
N GLU A 165 30.93 13.44 0.71
CA GLU A 165 30.14 13.16 1.92
C GLU A 165 28.68 12.84 1.59
N ASN A 166 28.09 13.54 0.62
CA ASN A 166 26.73 13.28 0.16
C ASN A 166 26.61 11.93 -0.57
N ALA A 167 27.61 11.56 -1.38
CA ALA A 167 27.64 10.26 -2.06
C ALA A 167 27.80 9.10 -1.07
N GLN A 168 28.67 9.25 -0.07
CA GLN A 168 28.82 8.30 1.03
C GLN A 168 27.52 8.15 1.84
N LYS A 169 26.85 9.27 2.16
CA LYS A 169 25.53 9.24 2.82
C LYS A 169 24.47 8.55 1.96
N ALA A 170 24.48 8.77 0.64
CA ALA A 170 23.55 8.11 -0.28
C ALA A 170 23.78 6.59 -0.32
N ALA A 171 25.04 6.16 -0.48
CA ALA A 171 25.44 4.75 -0.46
C ALA A 171 25.12 4.07 0.88
N LYS A 172 25.43 4.72 2.02
CA LYS A 172 25.10 4.20 3.36
C LYS A 172 23.60 3.98 3.56
N ASN A 173 22.80 4.92 3.04
CA ASN A 173 21.35 4.89 3.20
C ASN A 173 20.62 4.02 2.19
N CYS A 174 21.35 3.43 1.24
CA CYS A 174 20.84 2.68 0.11
C CYS A 174 19.68 3.41 -0.59
N THR A 175 19.96 4.62 -1.07
CA THR A 175 18.94 5.47 -1.70
C THR A 175 18.60 5.08 -3.13
N ASP A 176 19.44 4.27 -3.78
CA ASP A 176 19.31 3.90 -5.20
C ASP A 176 19.59 2.41 -5.34
N ASN A 177 18.52 1.61 -5.28
CA ASN A 177 18.60 0.15 -5.19
C ASN A 177 19.44 -0.49 -6.30
N HIS A 178 19.51 0.12 -7.50
CA HIS A 178 20.34 -0.39 -8.57
C HIS A 178 21.83 -0.24 -8.29
N LYS A 179 22.25 0.93 -7.80
CA LYS A 179 23.65 1.19 -7.43
C LYS A 179 24.05 0.42 -6.17
N ASP A 180 23.12 0.35 -5.21
CA ASP A 180 23.34 -0.35 -3.96
C ASP A 180 23.55 -1.85 -4.23
N TRP A 181 22.79 -2.44 -5.15
CA TRP A 181 23.06 -3.82 -5.58
C TRP A 181 24.45 -3.99 -6.20
N THR A 182 24.87 -3.06 -7.06
CA THR A 182 26.22 -3.11 -7.65
C THR A 182 27.31 -3.04 -6.59
N ILE A 183 27.12 -2.24 -5.54
CA ILE A 183 28.07 -2.17 -4.41
C ILE A 183 28.15 -3.52 -3.69
N ILE A 184 27.01 -4.13 -3.37
CA ILE A 184 26.97 -5.43 -2.69
C ILE A 184 27.55 -6.54 -3.57
N GLU A 185 27.23 -6.55 -4.86
CA GLU A 185 27.76 -7.52 -5.82
C GLU A 185 29.29 -7.39 -5.92
N THR A 186 29.80 -6.16 -5.98
CA THR A 186 31.25 -5.89 -5.98
C THR A 186 31.91 -6.38 -4.69
N ALA A 187 31.27 -6.13 -3.54
CA ALA A 187 31.72 -6.65 -2.24
C ALA A 187 31.80 -8.18 -2.19
N TYR A 188 30.80 -8.85 -2.78
CA TYR A 188 30.70 -10.31 -2.79
C TYR A 188 31.67 -10.95 -3.77
N GLU A 189 31.78 -10.40 -4.98
CA GLU A 189 32.63 -10.94 -6.04
C GLU A 189 34.11 -10.57 -5.87
N GLY A 190 34.42 -9.54 -5.09
CA GLY A 190 35.79 -9.04 -4.89
C GLY A 190 36.40 -8.44 -6.15
N LYS A 191 35.58 -7.78 -6.98
CA LYS A 191 36.00 -7.10 -8.22
C LYS A 191 36.55 -5.70 -7.96
#